data_AF-A0A2G8CZR0-F1
#
_entry.id   AF-A0A2G8CZR0-F1
#
_cell.length_a   1.000
_cell.length_b   1.000
_cell.length_c   1.000
_cell.angle_alpha   90.00
_cell.angle_beta   90.00
_cell.angle_gamma   90.00
#
_symmetry.space_group_name_H-M   'P 1'
#
loop_
_entity.id
_entity.type
_entity.pdbx_description
1 polymer ?
#
loop_
_entity_poly.entity_id
_entity_poly.type
_entity_poly.pdbx_seq_one_letter_code
_entity_poly.pdbx_strand_id
1 'polypeptide(L)'
;MIGFTSLKRLLLATATHAAPFVLAYTDGQVEASYSNLQAFYRNLSAVGLGSTYGLTFPGMLHQDGMNETTQNIIRFAKSQSLPLYPTVSDYNEDIGAFDPAISHSILNDRALSAGTVKQLVKLAKEGGFAGIN
;
A
#
# COMPACT_ATOMS: atom_id res chain seq x y z
N MET A 1 11.84 -63.92 18.79
CA MET A 1 10.53 -63.37 18.40
C MET A 1 10.13 -62.30 19.41
N ILE A 2 10.53 -61.04 19.21
CA ILE A 2 9.90 -59.85 19.82
C ILE A 2 10.10 -58.71 18.82
N GLY A 3 9.01 -58.27 18.19
CA GLY A 3 8.99 -57.17 17.21
C GLY A 3 8.81 -55.83 17.92
N PHE A 4 9.62 -54.83 17.53
CA PHE A 4 9.41 -53.45 17.94
C PHE A 4 8.44 -52.78 16.95
N THR A 5 7.24 -52.46 17.43
CA THR A 5 6.24 -51.70 16.69
C THR A 5 6.64 -50.23 16.66
N SER A 6 7.01 -49.73 15.48
CA SER A 6 7.29 -48.31 15.25
C SER A 6 6.01 -47.48 15.42
N LEU A 7 5.98 -46.67 16.47
CA LEU A 7 4.90 -45.72 16.74
C LEU A 7 5.01 -44.57 15.73
N LYS A 8 4.30 -44.68 14.60
CA LYS A 8 4.11 -43.56 13.66
C LYS A 8 3.40 -42.43 14.39
N ARG A 9 4.15 -41.37 14.75
CA ARG A 9 3.58 -40.06 15.12
C ARG A 9 2.77 -39.56 13.93
N LEU A 10 1.45 -39.60 14.07
CA LEU A 10 0.53 -38.91 13.18
C LEU A 10 0.65 -37.41 13.52
N LEU A 11 1.47 -36.65 12.78
CA LEU A 11 1.34 -35.20 12.78
C LEU A 11 -0.01 -34.89 12.12
N LEU A 12 -0.97 -34.39 12.90
CA LEU A 12 -2.11 -33.68 12.33
C LEU A 12 -1.55 -32.45 11.63
N ALA A 13 -1.53 -32.47 10.30
CA ALA A 13 -1.39 -31.26 9.51
C ALA A 13 -2.64 -30.43 9.77
N THR A 14 -2.56 -29.49 10.70
CA THR A 14 -3.53 -28.40 10.75
C THR A 14 -3.31 -27.61 9.46
N ALA A 15 -4.30 -27.64 8.55
CA ALA A 15 -4.32 -26.72 7.44
C ALA A 15 -4.36 -25.32 8.03
N THR A 16 -3.21 -24.64 8.12
CA THR A 16 -3.11 -23.24 8.51
C THR A 16 -3.81 -22.44 7.42
N HIS A 17 -5.11 -22.21 7.60
CA HIS A 17 -5.85 -21.28 6.76
C HIS A 17 -5.20 -19.91 6.97
N ALA A 18 -4.59 -19.35 5.93
CA ALA A 18 -4.03 -18.01 6.01
C ALA A 18 -5.15 -17.07 6.43
N ALA A 19 -4.89 -16.23 7.43
CA ALA A 19 -5.85 -15.21 7.82
C ALA A 19 -6.17 -14.32 6.59
N PRO A 20 -7.41 -13.81 6.47
CA PRO A 20 -7.76 -12.91 5.38
C PRO A 20 -6.83 -11.70 5.34
N PHE A 21 -6.42 -11.30 4.14
CA PHE A 21 -5.74 -10.03 3.94
C PHE A 21 -6.77 -8.92 3.79
N VAL A 22 -6.80 -7.98 4.73
CA VAL A 22 -7.75 -6.86 4.75
C VAL A 22 -7.00 -5.56 4.52
N LEU A 23 -7.25 -4.91 3.38
CA LEU A 23 -6.70 -3.61 3.03
C LEU A 23 -7.80 -2.54 3.14
N ALA A 24 -7.51 -1.45 3.85
CA ALA A 24 -8.35 -0.26 3.83
C ALA A 24 -7.58 0.92 3.23
N TYR A 25 -8.23 1.66 2.34
CA TYR A 25 -7.72 2.93 1.84
C TYR A 25 -8.17 4.07 2.75
N THR A 26 -7.23 4.84 3.27
CA THR A 26 -7.54 6.08 3.97
C THR A 26 -7.67 7.20 2.95
N ASP A 27 -8.78 7.93 2.98
CA ASP A 27 -8.87 9.23 2.30
C ASP A 27 -8.16 10.29 3.15
N GLY A 28 -6.96 10.69 2.72
CA GLY A 28 -6.14 11.68 3.41
C GLY A 28 -6.81 13.06 3.51
N GLN A 29 -7.81 13.35 2.67
CA GLN A 29 -8.49 14.65 2.65
C GLN A 29 -9.61 14.77 3.69
N VAL A 30 -9.90 13.68 4.42
CA VAL A 30 -10.94 13.65 5.47
C VAL A 30 -10.28 13.37 6.82
N GLU A 31 -10.31 14.31 7.76
CA GLU A 31 -9.68 14.16 9.09
C GLU A 31 -10.12 12.88 9.84
N ALA A 32 -11.38 12.48 9.64
CA ALA A 32 -11.93 11.28 10.25
C ALA A 32 -11.17 10.00 9.86
N SER A 33 -10.47 9.97 8.71
CA SER A 33 -9.67 8.81 8.30
C SER A 33 -8.59 8.46 9.31
N TYR A 34 -7.96 9.45 9.94
CA TYR A 34 -6.99 9.22 11.00
C TYR A 34 -7.65 8.69 12.28
N SER A 35 -8.72 9.33 12.76
CA SER A 35 -9.43 8.91 13.97
C SER A 35 -10.03 7.49 13.83
N ASN A 36 -10.54 7.16 12.64
CA ASN A 36 -11.07 5.84 12.34
C ASN A 36 -9.94 4.80 12.29
N LEU A 37 -8.79 5.12 11.71
CA LEU A 37 -7.65 4.20 11.71
C LEU A 37 -7.22 3.87 13.15
N GLN A 38 -7.18 4.86 14.05
CA GLN A 38 -6.87 4.62 15.46
C GLN A 38 -7.83 3.60 16.10
N ALA A 39 -9.12 3.69 15.79
CA ALA A 39 -10.15 2.79 16.33
C ALA A 39 -10.14 1.39 15.68
N PHE A 40 -9.83 1.29 14.39
CA PHE A 40 -10.11 0.09 13.59
C PHE A 40 -8.88 -0.64 13.03
N TYR A 41 -7.65 -0.18 13.29
CA TYR A 41 -6.44 -0.76 12.71
C TYR A 41 -6.26 -2.27 12.93
N ARG A 42 -6.78 -2.82 14.04
CA ARG A 42 -6.68 -4.25 14.36
C ARG A 42 -7.47 -5.15 13.40
N ASN A 43 -8.40 -4.56 12.64
CA ASN A 43 -9.14 -5.27 11.59
C ASN A 43 -8.35 -5.37 10.28
N LEU A 44 -7.22 -4.67 10.18
CA LEU A 44 -6.50 -4.45 8.93
C LEU A 44 -5.21 -5.27 8.89
N SER A 45 -4.90 -5.79 7.71
CA SER A 45 -3.59 -6.33 7.36
C SER A 45 -2.66 -5.25 6.78
N ALA A 46 -3.22 -4.20 6.19
CA ALA A 46 -2.48 -3.11 5.57
C ALA A 46 -3.34 -1.84 5.39
N VAL A 47 -2.67 -0.72 5.12
CA VAL A 47 -3.29 0.57 4.78
C VAL A 47 -2.80 1.07 3.43
N GLY A 48 -3.74 1.43 2.57
CA GLY A 48 -3.49 2.18 1.34
C GLY A 48 -3.61 3.68 1.61
N LEU A 49 -2.57 4.45 1.30
CA LEU A 49 -2.55 5.89 1.48
C LEU A 49 -3.18 6.58 0.26
N GLY A 50 -4.52 6.69 0.28
CA GLY A 50 -5.33 7.29 -0.78
C GLY A 50 -5.29 8.83 -0.79
N SER A 51 -5.74 9.41 -1.91
CA SER A 51 -5.89 10.85 -2.13
C SER A 51 -4.64 11.67 -1.81
N THR A 52 -3.46 11.08 -1.99
CA THR A 52 -2.18 11.68 -1.56
C THR A 52 -1.16 11.70 -2.69
N TYR A 53 -0.99 10.57 -3.39
CA TYR A 53 0.06 10.38 -4.39
C TYR A 53 -0.53 10.24 -5.79
N GLY A 54 0.19 10.79 -6.77
CA GLY A 54 -0.18 10.64 -8.17
C GLY A 54 1.02 10.69 -9.10
N LEU A 55 0.74 10.44 -10.38
CA LEU A 55 1.68 10.62 -11.49
C LEU A 55 1.14 11.73 -12.38
N THR A 56 2.02 12.59 -12.88
CA THR A 56 1.68 13.60 -13.88
C THR A 56 1.90 13.08 -15.30
N PHE A 57 1.41 13.82 -16.31
CA PHE A 57 1.61 13.52 -17.73
C PHE A 57 3.07 13.21 -18.13
N PRO A 58 4.10 13.94 -17.64
CA PRO A 58 5.51 13.60 -17.89
C PRO A 58 6.04 12.43 -17.01
N GLY A 59 5.18 11.65 -16.35
CA GLY A 59 5.60 10.52 -15.50
C GLY A 59 6.29 10.93 -14.21
N MET A 60 6.06 12.15 -13.73
CA MET A 60 6.62 12.61 -12.45
C MET A 60 5.69 12.21 -11.31
N LEU A 61 6.25 11.53 -10.30
CA LEU A 61 5.58 11.25 -9.04
C LEU A 61 5.43 12.54 -8.24
N HIS A 62 4.24 12.76 -7.70
CA HIS A 62 3.95 13.86 -6.77
C HIS A 62 3.19 13.35 -5.54
N GLN A 63 3.10 14.21 -4.53
CA GLN A 63 2.42 13.93 -3.27
C GLN A 63 1.60 15.14 -2.80
N ASP A 64 0.97 15.85 -3.74
CA ASP A 64 0.36 17.16 -3.46
C ASP A 64 -0.84 17.06 -2.52
N GLY A 65 -1.48 15.89 -2.44
CA GLY A 65 -2.50 15.59 -1.43
C GLY A 65 -1.95 15.32 -0.02
N MET A 66 -0.63 15.34 0.18
CA MET A 66 -0.02 15.14 1.50
C MET A 66 -0.38 16.27 2.46
N ASN A 67 -0.91 15.90 3.62
CA ASN A 67 -1.29 16.82 4.68
C ASN A 67 -1.00 16.20 6.07
N GLU A 68 -1.32 16.94 7.14
CA GLU A 68 -1.08 16.49 8.51
C GLU A 68 -1.87 15.22 8.87
N THR A 69 -3.07 15.03 8.32
CA THR A 69 -3.87 13.81 8.49
C THR A 69 -3.13 12.59 7.95
N THR A 70 -2.66 12.65 6.71
CA THR A 70 -1.89 11.54 6.10
C THR A 70 -0.56 11.31 6.82
N GLN A 71 0.14 12.36 7.25
CA GLN A 71 1.35 12.21 8.05
C GLN A 71 1.10 11.50 9.39
N ASN A 72 0.00 11.85 10.06
CA ASN A 72 -0.44 11.18 11.30
C ASN A 72 -0.81 9.72 11.07
N ILE A 73 -1.48 9.40 9.96
CA ILE A 73 -1.76 8.03 9.52
C ILE A 73 -0.46 7.24 9.35
N ILE A 74 0.53 7.79 8.63
CA ILE A 74 1.83 7.14 8.40
C ILE A 74 2.54 6.87 9.74
N ARG A 75 2.63 7.89 10.61
CA ARG A 75 3.29 7.74 11.93
C ARG A 75 2.60 6.68 12.78
N PHE A 76 1.26 6.70 12.83
CA PHE A 76 0.48 5.75 13.61
C PHE A 76 0.62 4.32 13.07
N ALA A 77 0.42 4.10 11.78
CA ALA A 77 0.54 2.77 11.18
C ALA A 77 1.94 2.17 11.40
N LYS A 78 3.01 2.97 11.24
CA LYS A 78 4.38 2.54 11.57
C LYS A 78 4.54 2.16 13.05
N SER A 79 3.94 2.92 13.97
CA SER A 79 3.98 2.59 15.41
C SER A 79 3.28 1.26 15.75
N GLN A 80 2.33 0.84 14.92
CA GLN A 80 1.61 -0.44 15.06
C GLN A 80 2.21 -1.55 14.19
N SER A 81 3.35 -1.31 13.53
CA SER A 81 3.94 -2.22 12.54
C SER A 81 2.96 -2.64 11.43
N LEU A 82 2.02 -1.76 11.08
CA LEU A 82 1.01 -1.98 10.05
C LEU A 82 1.58 -1.62 8.67
N PRO A 83 1.59 -2.55 7.70
CA PRO A 83 2.05 -2.29 6.35
C PRO A 83 1.35 -1.10 5.69
N LEU A 84 2.14 -0.26 5.03
CA LEU A 84 1.69 0.93 4.32
C LEU A 84 2.01 0.85 2.83
N TYR A 85 1.04 1.25 2.01
CA TYR A 85 1.16 1.29 0.55
C TYR A 85 0.71 2.67 0.04
N PRO A 86 1.62 3.56 -0.38
CA PRO A 86 1.26 4.71 -1.20
C PRO A 86 0.37 4.26 -2.36
N THR A 87 -0.82 4.85 -2.45
CA THR A 87 -1.75 4.58 -3.55
C THR A 87 -1.53 5.65 -4.60
N VAL A 88 -0.79 5.31 -5.67
CA VAL A 88 -0.34 6.26 -6.68
C VAL A 88 -1.28 6.18 -7.88
N SER A 89 -2.00 7.26 -8.14
CA SER A 89 -3.04 7.31 -9.17
C SER A 89 -2.65 8.13 -10.41
N ASP A 90 -3.41 7.98 -11.48
CA ASP A 90 -3.47 8.92 -12.62
C ASP A 90 -4.59 9.97 -12.42
N TYR A 91 -4.90 10.31 -11.17
CA TYR A 91 -5.75 11.45 -10.84
C TYR A 91 -4.98 12.75 -11.08
N ASN A 92 -5.54 13.62 -11.91
CA ASN A 92 -4.98 14.90 -12.25
C ASN A 92 -5.58 15.98 -11.34
N GLU A 93 -4.76 16.49 -10.42
CA GLU A 93 -5.14 17.50 -9.42
C GLU A 93 -5.57 18.84 -10.06
N ASP A 94 -5.07 19.18 -11.25
CA ASP A 94 -5.41 20.43 -11.93
C ASP A 94 -6.87 20.46 -12.42
N ILE A 95 -7.43 19.29 -12.74
CA ILE A 95 -8.79 19.14 -13.28
C ILE A 95 -9.73 18.39 -12.33
N GLY A 96 -9.21 17.84 -11.23
CA GLY A 96 -10.00 17.09 -10.26
C GLY A 96 -10.62 15.80 -10.82
N ALA A 97 -9.90 15.08 -11.68
CA ALA A 97 -10.39 13.87 -12.31
C ALA A 97 -9.26 12.91 -12.71
N PHE A 98 -9.59 11.63 -12.87
CA PHE A 98 -8.70 10.67 -13.54
C PHE A 98 -8.46 11.07 -14.99
N ASP A 99 -7.20 11.09 -15.40
CA ASP A 99 -6.78 11.58 -16.72
C ASP A 99 -6.07 10.47 -17.52
N PRO A 100 -6.72 9.91 -18.55
CA PRO A 100 -6.14 8.84 -19.36
C PRO A 100 -4.89 9.28 -20.13
N ALA A 101 -4.65 10.59 -20.30
CA ALA A 101 -3.44 11.09 -20.95
C ALA A 101 -2.18 10.76 -20.15
N ILE A 102 -2.27 10.68 -18.82
CA ILE A 102 -1.15 10.35 -17.93
C ILE A 102 -0.68 8.93 -18.19
N SER A 103 -1.58 7.95 -18.07
CA SER A 103 -1.24 6.55 -18.31
C SER A 103 -0.85 6.31 -19.77
N HIS A 104 -1.55 6.93 -20.73
CA HIS A 104 -1.17 6.84 -22.15
C HIS A 104 0.25 7.36 -22.43
N SER A 105 0.64 8.48 -21.84
CA SER A 105 2.00 9.05 -21.97
C SER A 105 3.06 8.10 -21.39
N ILE A 106 2.87 7.66 -20.15
CA ILE A 106 3.85 6.85 -19.42
C ILE A 106 4.02 5.46 -20.05
N LEU A 107 2.91 4.83 -20.46
CA LEU A 107 2.92 3.44 -20.96
C LEU A 107 3.46 3.33 -22.39
N ASN A 108 3.39 4.41 -23.19
CA ASN A 108 3.87 4.40 -24.58
C ASN A 108 5.30 4.97 -24.74
N ASP A 109 5.91 5.46 -23.66
CA ASP A 109 7.30 5.93 -23.67
C ASP A 109 8.17 5.10 -22.71
N ARG A 110 9.22 4.44 -23.28
CA ARG A 110 10.14 3.59 -22.50
C ARG A 110 10.89 4.35 -21.42
N ALA A 111 11.32 5.59 -21.69
CA ALA A 111 12.07 6.38 -20.74
C ALA A 111 11.17 6.85 -19.59
N LEU A 112 9.95 7.28 -19.88
CA LEU A 112 8.96 7.67 -18.86
C LEU A 112 8.56 6.47 -18.00
N SER A 113 8.29 5.32 -18.60
CA SER A 113 7.98 4.08 -17.88
C SER A 113 9.12 3.69 -16.92
N ALA A 114 10.37 3.64 -17.40
CA ALA A 114 11.52 3.30 -16.58
C ALA A 114 11.79 4.36 -15.48
N GLY A 115 11.59 5.64 -15.78
CA GLY A 115 11.71 6.74 -14.82
C GLY A 115 10.65 6.65 -13.72
N THR A 116 9.41 6.34 -14.08
CA THR A 116 8.29 6.14 -13.14
C THR A 116 8.58 5.00 -12.19
N VAL A 117 9.01 3.83 -12.70
CA VAL A 117 9.37 2.67 -11.84
C VAL A 117 10.46 3.03 -10.84
N LYS A 118 11.50 3.76 -11.27
CA LYS A 118 12.58 4.20 -10.36
C LYS A 118 12.06 5.11 -9.25
N GLN A 119 11.17 6.05 -9.56
CA GLN A 119 10.56 6.94 -8.58
C GLN A 119 9.70 6.17 -7.57
N LEU A 120 8.89 5.22 -8.04
CA LEU A 120 8.04 4.37 -7.18
C LEU A 120 8.87 3.48 -6.23
N VAL A 121 9.94 2.88 -6.74
CA VAL A 121 10.87 2.09 -5.90
C VAL A 121 11.57 3.00 -4.88
N LYS A 122 11.98 4.20 -5.29
CA LYS A 122 12.59 5.20 -4.39
C LYS A 122 11.61 5.59 -3.28
N LEU A 123 10.35 5.90 -3.62
CA LEU A 123 9.29 6.22 -2.68
C LEU A 123 9.12 5.09 -1.64
N ALA A 124 9.00 3.84 -2.10
CA ALA A 124 8.83 2.70 -1.21
C ALA A 124 10.01 2.54 -0.25
N LYS A 125 11.24 2.63 -0.75
CA LYS A 125 12.47 2.44 0.04
C LYS A 125 12.70 3.57 1.03
N GLU A 126 12.67 4.82 0.58
CA GLU A 126 12.97 5.99 1.41
C GLU A 126 11.83 6.29 2.40
N GLY A 127 10.59 6.04 1.99
CA GLY A 127 9.41 6.17 2.86
C GLY A 127 9.27 5.02 3.87
N GLY A 128 10.00 3.91 3.71
CA GLY A 128 9.85 2.71 4.53
C GLY A 128 8.45 2.09 4.38
N PHE A 129 7.93 2.07 3.16
CA PHE A 129 6.63 1.49 2.83
C PHE A 129 6.78 0.00 2.45
N ALA A 130 5.71 -0.77 2.64
CA ALA A 130 5.69 -2.20 2.35
C ALA A 130 5.62 -2.50 0.85
N GLY A 131 5.21 -1.51 0.04
CA GLY A 131 5.12 -1.59 -1.40
C GLY A 131 4.46 -0.33 -1.97
N ILE A 132 3.95 -0.44 -3.18
CA ILE A 132 3.16 0.59 -3.87
C ILE A 132 1.84 -0.06 -4.29
N ASN A 133 0.75 0.71 -4.25
CA ASN A 133 -0.53 0.35 -4.84
C ASN A 133 -0.89 1.31 -5.97
#